data_AF-A0A193KVW6-F1
#
_entry.id   AF-A0A193KVW6-F1
#
_cell.length_a   1.000
_cell.length_b   1.000
_cell.length_c   1.000
_cell.angle_alpha   90.00
_cell.angle_beta   90.00
_cell.angle_gamma   90.00
#
_symmetry.space_group_name_H-M   'P 1'
#
loop_
_entity.id
_entity.type
_entity.pdbx_description
1 polymer ?
#
loop_
_entity_poly.entity_id
_entity_poly.type
_entity_poly.pdbx_seq_one_letter_code
_entity_poly.pdbx_strand_id
1 'polypeptide(L)'
;ECFPNGTITALAITLESVPSLNPRRLTLRNPACGPTYSNDQYAYFVFTANSCGTTRKFLPNMMLYENEISITDELELRKLSQSKEPEFELKVFCYYDINTNQAIGFNTRPRRSEP
;
A
#
# COMPACT_ATOMS: atom_id res chain seq x y z
N GLU A 1 -3.35 -5.92 1.90
CA GLU A 1 -3.31 -6.70 3.15
C GLU A 1 -2.48 -5.98 4.20
N CYS A 2 -2.77 -6.16 5.48
CA CYS A 2 -2.09 -5.50 6.59
C CYS A 2 -1.45 -6.57 7.48
N PHE A 3 -0.13 -6.62 7.55
CA PHE A 3 0.61 -7.67 8.26
C PHE A 3 1.00 -7.20 9.66
N PRO A 4 1.05 -8.09 10.67
CA PRO A 4 1.38 -7.73 12.06
C PRO A 4 2.76 -7.07 12.24
N ASN A 5 3.71 -7.32 11.34
CA ASN A 5 5.02 -6.66 11.35
C ASN A 5 4.99 -5.22 10.81
N GLY A 6 3.82 -4.69 10.49
CA GLY A 6 3.63 -3.34 9.94
C GLY A 6 3.83 -3.24 8.43
N THR A 7 4.03 -4.35 7.72
CA THR A 7 4.01 -4.36 6.25
C THR A 7 2.58 -4.21 5.76
N ILE A 8 2.37 -3.36 4.76
CA ILE A 8 1.09 -3.11 4.13
C ILE A 8 1.25 -3.36 2.63
N THR A 9 0.31 -4.10 2.07
CA THR A 9 0.22 -4.36 0.63
C THR A 9 -1.09 -3.84 0.08
N ALA A 10 -1.07 -3.35 -1.15
CA ALA A 10 -2.26 -2.87 -1.82
C ALA A 10 -2.19 -3.21 -3.30
N LEU A 11 -3.35 -3.51 -3.89
CA LEU A 11 -3.50 -3.80 -5.30
C LEU A 11 -4.42 -2.74 -5.92
N ALA A 12 -3.89 -1.95 -6.83
CA ALA A 12 -4.67 -1.07 -7.69
C ALA A 12 -4.85 -1.78 -9.04
N ILE A 13 -6.08 -1.84 -9.54
CA ILE A 13 -6.42 -2.46 -10.82
C ILE A 13 -6.98 -1.40 -11.77
N THR A 14 -6.74 -1.57 -13.06
CA THR A 14 -7.37 -0.75 -14.10
C THR A 14 -8.88 -1.03 -14.09
N LEU A 15 -9.69 0.03 -14.04
CA LEU A 15 -11.15 -0.06 -14.07
C LEU A 15 -11.66 0.33 -15.46
N GLU A 16 -12.79 -0.25 -15.87
CA GLU A 16 -13.42 0.08 -17.16
C GLU A 16 -13.82 1.56 -17.28
N SER A 17 -14.04 2.24 -16.15
CA SER A 17 -14.38 3.67 -16.11
C SER A 17 -13.18 4.60 -16.34
N VAL A 18 -11.95 4.06 -16.25
CA VAL A 18 -10.70 4.83 -16.38
C VAL A 18 -9.72 4.07 -17.31
N PRO A 19 -10.12 3.79 -18.57
CA PRO A 19 -9.36 2.90 -19.45
C PRO A 19 -8.00 3.48 -19.87
N SER A 20 -7.79 4.80 -19.77
CA SER A 20 -6.50 5.43 -20.05
C SER A 20 -5.54 5.44 -18.86
N LEU A 21 -5.99 4.95 -17.69
CA LEU A 21 -5.15 4.81 -16.50
C LEU A 21 -3.95 3.90 -16.80
N ASN A 22 -2.75 4.42 -16.55
CA ASN A 22 -1.52 3.62 -16.58
C ASN A 22 -1.13 3.23 -15.14
N PRO A 23 -1.33 1.96 -14.71
CA PRO A 23 -1.04 1.55 -13.34
C PRO A 23 0.43 1.76 -12.93
N ARG A 24 1.36 1.77 -13.91
CA ARG A 24 2.80 1.96 -13.67
C ARG A 24 3.14 3.37 -13.18
N ARG A 25 2.23 4.33 -13.40
CA ARG A 25 2.39 5.74 -13.03
C ARG A 25 1.75 6.08 -11.68
N LEU A 26 1.08 5.12 -11.06
CA LEU A 26 0.51 5.29 -9.73
C LEU A 26 1.61 5.37 -8.68
N THR A 27 1.39 6.19 -7.67
CA THR A 27 2.27 6.33 -6.51
C THR A 27 1.47 6.32 -5.22
N LEU A 28 2.14 6.07 -4.11
CA LEU A 28 1.59 6.40 -2.79
C LEU A 28 1.61 7.92 -2.56
N ARG A 29 1.14 8.39 -1.41
CA ARG A 29 1.19 9.83 -1.03
C ARG A 29 2.58 10.46 -1.16
N ASN A 30 3.65 9.69 -0.92
CA ASN A 30 4.99 10.11 -1.31
C ASN A 30 5.24 9.69 -2.77
N PRO A 31 5.43 10.63 -3.72
CA PRO A 31 5.64 10.32 -5.14
C PRO A 31 6.89 9.47 -5.42
N ALA A 32 7.87 9.44 -4.51
CA ALA A 32 9.03 8.57 -4.62
C ALA A 32 8.68 7.07 -4.42
N CYS A 33 7.49 6.76 -3.90
CA CYS A 33 7.02 5.40 -3.68
C CYS A 33 6.06 4.96 -4.78
N GLY A 34 6.61 4.34 -5.83
CA GLY A 34 5.85 3.65 -6.88
C GLY A 34 5.52 2.19 -6.54
N PRO A 35 4.88 1.46 -7.46
CA PRO A 35 4.54 0.05 -7.27
C PRO A 35 5.78 -0.84 -7.27
N THR A 36 5.75 -1.89 -6.46
CA THR A 36 6.78 -2.95 -6.47
C THR A 36 6.69 -3.80 -7.73
N TYR A 37 5.47 -4.10 -8.18
CA TYR A 37 5.21 -4.78 -9.44
C TYR A 37 4.07 -4.10 -10.17
N SER A 38 4.17 -3.97 -11.49
CA SER A 38 3.09 -3.40 -12.29
C SER A 38 3.09 -3.94 -13.71
N ASN A 39 1.89 -4.01 -14.27
CA ASN A 39 1.66 -4.20 -15.69
C ASN A 39 0.55 -3.25 -16.17
N ASP A 40 0.00 -3.50 -17.34
CA ASP A 40 -0.99 -2.62 -17.95
C ASP A 40 -2.40 -2.79 -17.32
N GLN A 41 -2.57 -3.78 -16.44
CA GLN A 41 -3.83 -4.11 -15.76
C GLN A 41 -3.80 -3.84 -14.25
N TYR A 42 -2.63 -3.87 -13.61
CA TYR A 42 -2.53 -3.67 -12.17
C TYR A 42 -1.20 -3.09 -11.72
N ALA A 43 -1.23 -2.53 -10.51
CA ALA A 43 -0.08 -2.07 -9.76
C ALA A 43 -0.16 -2.61 -8.31
N TYR A 44 0.88 -3.33 -7.91
CA TYR A 44 1.02 -3.94 -6.59
C TYR A 44 2.03 -3.16 -5.77
N PHE A 45 1.61 -2.70 -4.62
CA PHE A 45 2.39 -1.89 -3.69
C PHE A 45 2.74 -2.71 -2.46
N VAL A 46 3.99 -2.55 -2.00
CA VAL A 46 4.47 -3.03 -0.71
C VAL A 46 5.15 -1.86 -0.01
N PHE A 47 4.69 -1.51 1.18
CA PHE A 47 5.24 -0.44 1.99
C PHE A 47 5.07 -0.76 3.48
N THR A 48 5.65 0.04 4.36
CA THR A 48 5.52 -0.14 5.81
C THR A 48 4.65 0.96 6.40
N ALA A 49 4.03 0.66 7.53
CA ALA A 49 3.13 1.58 8.24
C ALA A 49 3.77 2.94 8.62
N ASN A 50 5.11 3.03 8.60
CA ASN A 50 5.90 4.23 8.87
C ASN A 50 6.59 4.83 7.64
N SER A 51 6.31 4.38 6.42
CA SER A 51 6.95 4.85 5.19
C SER A 51 5.95 5.45 4.19
N CYS A 52 6.47 5.98 3.07
CA CYS A 52 5.69 6.38 1.89
C CYS A 52 4.54 7.36 2.16
N GLY A 53 4.69 8.26 3.13
CA GLY A 53 3.66 9.24 3.49
C GLY A 53 2.46 8.64 4.25
N THR A 54 2.59 7.41 4.77
CA THR A 54 1.56 6.79 5.60
C THR A 54 1.37 7.60 6.87
N THR A 55 0.13 7.97 7.16
CA THR A 55 -0.24 8.69 8.38
C THR A 55 -0.84 7.73 9.38
N ARG A 56 -0.63 7.97 10.68
CA ARG A 56 -1.28 7.20 11.75
C ARG A 56 -2.23 8.06 12.56
N LYS A 57 -3.32 7.47 13.03
CA LYS A 57 -4.25 8.04 14.01
C LYS A 57 -4.40 7.08 15.18
N PHE A 58 -4.31 7.61 16.39
CA PHE A 58 -4.56 6.86 17.62
C PHE A 58 -6.06 6.87 17.89
N LEU A 59 -6.67 5.68 17.90
CA LEU A 59 -8.02 5.44 18.37
C LEU A 59 -7.94 4.79 19.76
N PRO A 60 -9.01 4.81 20.58
CA PRO A 60 -8.94 4.34 21.97
C PRO A 60 -8.33 2.95 22.16
N ASN A 61 -8.63 1.99 21.27
CA ASN A 61 -8.16 0.61 21.35
C ASN A 61 -7.41 0.13 20.09
N MET A 62 -7.16 1.04 19.13
CA MET A 62 -6.59 0.68 17.83
C MET A 62 -5.68 1.80 17.30
N MET A 63 -4.76 1.46 16.42
CA MET A 63 -4.09 2.42 15.54
C MET A 63 -4.59 2.27 14.12
N LEU A 64 -5.01 3.38 13.51
CA LEU A 64 -5.37 3.45 12.11
C LEU A 64 -4.20 4.02 11.32
N TYR A 65 -3.73 3.27 10.33
CA TYR A 65 -2.76 3.72 9.35
C TYR A 65 -3.44 3.95 8.01
N GLU A 66 -3.14 5.09 7.39
CA GLU A 66 -3.79 5.53 6.16
C GLU A 66 -2.73 5.91 5.13
N ASN A 67 -2.94 5.45 3.90
CA ASN A 67 -2.23 5.91 2.73
C ASN A 67 -3.20 5.99 1.54
N GLU A 68 -2.73 6.51 0.42
CA GLU A 68 -3.53 6.74 -0.78
C GLU A 68 -2.66 6.40 -1.99
N ILE A 69 -3.26 5.71 -2.96
CA ILE A 69 -2.68 5.43 -4.27
C ILE A 69 -3.39 6.33 -5.27
N SER A 70 -2.63 7.19 -5.93
CA SER A 70 -3.15 8.15 -6.91
C SER A 70 -2.07 8.46 -7.95
N ILE A 71 -2.39 9.35 -8.89
CA ILE A 71 -1.45 9.82 -9.90
C ILE A 71 -0.96 11.19 -9.48
N THR A 72 0.35 11.33 -9.34
CA THR A 72 0.97 12.63 -9.02
C THR A 72 1.70 13.26 -10.21
N ASP A 73 1.79 12.54 -11.34
CA ASP A 73 2.41 13.03 -12.57
C ASP A 73 1.44 13.98 -13.31
N GLU A 74 1.80 15.26 -13.41
CA GLU A 74 0.96 16.28 -14.04
C GLU A 74 0.63 15.99 -15.52
N LEU A 75 1.53 15.32 -16.25
CA LEU A 75 1.28 14.99 -17.66
C LEU A 75 0.23 13.89 -17.77
N GLU A 76 0.27 12.90 -16.90
CA GLU A 76 -0.73 11.83 -16.84
C GLU A 76 -2.09 12.36 -16.34
N LEU A 77 -2.10 13.23 -15.32
CA LEU A 77 -3.32 13.91 -14.87
C LEU A 77 -3.98 14.73 -15.99
N ARG A 78 -3.18 15.43 -16.81
CA ARG A 78 -3.68 16.17 -17.97
C ARG A 78 -4.27 15.25 -19.03
N LYS A 79 -3.67 14.08 -19.29
CA LYS A 79 -4.21 13.11 -20.25
C LYS A 79 -5.57 12.58 -19.81
N LEU A 80 -5.71 12.21 -18.54
CA LEU A 80 -6.97 11.74 -17.95
C LEU A 80 -8.07 12.82 -17.99
N SER A 81 -7.67 14.06 -17.70
CA SER A 81 -8.58 15.21 -17.81
C SER A 81 -9.05 15.43 -19.26
N GLN A 82 -8.16 15.26 -20.24
CA GLN A 82 -8.50 15.37 -21.66
C GLN A 82 -9.40 14.24 -22.16
N SER A 83 -9.23 13.02 -21.64
CA SER A 83 -10.10 11.89 -21.94
C SER A 83 -11.47 11.97 -21.24
N LYS A 84 -11.69 12.99 -20.39
CA LYS A 84 -12.91 13.17 -19.56
C LYS A 84 -13.17 11.97 -18.64
N GLU A 85 -12.12 11.24 -18.30
CA GLU A 85 -12.18 10.15 -17.34
C GLU A 85 -12.20 10.71 -15.91
N PRO A 86 -12.84 10.02 -14.95
CA PRO A 86 -12.82 10.45 -13.56
C PRO A 86 -11.41 10.35 -12.97
N GLU A 87 -11.12 11.17 -11.98
CA GLU A 87 -9.88 11.08 -11.22
C GLU A 87 -9.82 9.74 -10.47
N PHE A 88 -8.66 9.07 -10.57
CA PHE A 88 -8.43 7.80 -9.90
C PHE A 88 -7.76 8.03 -8.54
N GLU A 89 -8.42 7.59 -7.47
CA GLU A 89 -7.89 7.62 -6.12
C GLU A 89 -8.29 6.35 -5.37
N LEU A 90 -7.32 5.69 -4.74
CA LEU A 90 -7.54 4.49 -3.94
C LEU A 90 -6.98 4.68 -2.52
N LYS A 91 -7.88 4.78 -1.54
CA LYS A 91 -7.50 4.91 -0.12
C LYS A 91 -7.20 3.53 0.49
N VAL A 92 -6.08 3.45 1.20
CA VAL A 92 -5.62 2.25 1.91
C VAL A 92 -5.70 2.50 3.41
N PHE A 93 -6.43 1.64 4.12
CA PHE A 93 -6.60 1.71 5.57
C PHE A 93 -6.17 0.39 6.22
N CYS A 94 -5.36 0.49 7.27
CA CYS A 94 -4.98 -0.65 8.11
C CYS A 94 -5.28 -0.33 9.57
N TYR A 95 -6.05 -1.20 10.22
CA TYR A 95 -6.37 -1.11 11.64
C TYR A 95 -5.56 -2.16 12.39
N TYR A 96 -4.84 -1.72 13.43
CA TYR A 96 -4.09 -2.60 14.33
C TYR A 96 -4.61 -2.43 15.75
N ASP A 97 -5.01 -3.52 16.40
CA ASP A 97 -5.34 -3.51 17.81
C ASP A 97 -4.08 -3.25 18.65
N ILE A 98 -4.17 -2.34 19.63
CA ILE A 98 -3.07 -2.04 20.56
C ILE A 98 -3.21 -2.75 21.90
N ASN A 99 -4.38 -3.35 22.17
CA ASN A 99 -4.67 -4.04 23.44
C ASN A 99 -4.38 -5.55 23.39
N THR A 100 -3.95 -6.09 22.25
CA THR A 100 -3.65 -7.50 22.09
C THR A 100 -2.14 -7.75 22.20
N ASN A 101 -1.73 -8.48 23.24
CA ASN A 101 -0.37 -8.99 23.34
C ASN A 101 -0.14 -10.05 22.25
N GLN A 102 0.73 -9.77 21.29
CA GLN A 102 1.16 -10.76 20.29
C GLN A 102 2.44 -11.45 20.77
N ALA A 103 2.40 -12.78 20.94
CA ALA A 103 3.56 -13.59 21.29
C ALA A 103 4.19 -14.20 20.03
N ILE A 104 5.48 -13.97 19.82
CA ILE A 104 6.25 -14.60 18.75
C ILE A 104 6.97 -15.82 19.33
N GLY A 105 6.66 -17.01 18.82
CA GLY A 105 7.32 -18.26 19.20
C GLY A 105 8.47 -18.59 18.26
N PHE A 106 9.68 -18.76 18.80
CA PHE A 106 10.83 -19.26 18.05
C PHE A 106 11.03 -20.75 18.32
N ASN A 107 10.88 -21.58 17.30
CA ASN A 107 11.26 -23.00 17.37
C ASN A 107 12.71 -23.15 16.94
N THR A 108 13.62 -23.28 17.91
CA THR A 108 15.02 -23.62 17.62
C THR A 108 15.10 -25.10 17.24
N ARG A 109 15.70 -25.41 16.09
CA ARG A 109 16.01 -26.80 15.73
C ARG A 109 17.20 -27.27 16.56
N PRO A 110 17.15 -28.45 17.21
CA PRO A 110 18.30 -28.98 17.93
C PRO A 110 19.47 -29.21 16.97
N ARG A 111 20.66 -28.79 17.41
CA ARG A 111 21.92 -28.97 16.69
C ARG A 111 22.18 -30.48 16.51
N ARG A 112 22.29 -30.94 15.27
CA ARG A 112 22.48 -32.36 14.91
C ARG A 112 23.89 -32.91 15.10
N SER A 113 24.84 -32.12 15.57
CA SER A 113 26.24 -32.51 15.71
C SER A 113 26.74 -32.36 17.15
N GLU A 114 27.15 -33.49 17.72
CA GLU A 114 27.93 -33.59 18.97
C GLU A 114 29.36 -33.05 18.79
N PRO A 115 30.03 -32.63 19.88
CA PRO A 115 31.36 -32.01 19.84
C PRO A 115 32.48 -32.94 19.42
#